data_AF-A0A0Q4RS26-F1
#
_entry.id   AF-A0A0Q4RS26-F1
#
_cell.length_a   1.000
_cell.length_b   1.000
_cell.length_c   1.000
_cell.angle_alpha   90.00
_cell.angle_beta   90.00
_cell.angle_gamma   90.00
#
_symmetry.space_group_name_H-M   'P 1'
#
loop_
_entity.id
_entity.type
_entity.pdbx_description
1 polymer ?
#
loop_
_entity_poly.entity_id
_entity_poly.type
_entity_poly.pdbx_seq_one_letter_code
_entity_poly.pdbx_strand_id
1 'polypeptide(L)'
;MSESIEIIISQFGKLAEKEQKQIITGLTRHLGEPIQFSKSGLSIYNEDELEIISNTLKGLILTIENVPDILDAYERLEGKDLPRKISFGNLKNSGK
;
A
#
# COMPACT_ATOMS: atom_id res chain seq x y z
N MET A 1 6.87 17.61 11.22
CA MET A 1 6.15 17.97 9.98
C MET A 1 7.05 17.95 8.74
N SER A 2 8.15 18.72 8.69
CA SER A 2 9.06 18.73 7.53
C SER A 2 9.76 17.39 7.28
N GLU A 3 10.19 16.71 8.35
CA GLU A 3 10.84 15.40 8.28
C GLU A 3 9.91 14.33 7.70
N SER A 4 8.62 14.35 8.06
CA SER A 4 7.60 13.44 7.52
C SER A 4 7.40 13.62 6.01
N ILE A 5 7.41 14.87 5.52
CA ILE A 5 7.27 15.18 4.10
C ILE A 5 8.48 14.69 3.30
N GLU A 6 9.69 14.90 3.81
CA GLU A 6 10.92 14.45 3.14
C GLU A 6 10.99 12.92 3.04
N ILE A 7 10.55 12.22 4.09
CA ILE A 7 10.42 10.76 4.07
C ILE A 7 9.41 10.31 3.01
N ILE A 8 8.23 10.94 2.93
CA ILE A 8 7.20 10.61 1.94
C ILE A 8 7.74 10.79 0.51
N ILE A 9 8.41 11.91 0.23
CA ILE A 9 9.01 12.18 -1.09
C ILE A 9 10.08 11.14 -1.42
N SER A 10 10.95 10.82 -0.45
CA SER A 10 11.99 9.82 -0.63
C SER A 10 11.41 8.43 -0.92
N GLN A 11 10.37 8.02 -0.20
CA GLN A 11 9.69 6.74 -0.40
C GLN A 11 9.01 6.68 -1.77
N PHE A 12 8.29 7.74 -2.16
CA PHE A 12 7.66 7.83 -3.47
C PHE A 12 8.71 7.76 -4.61
N GLY A 13 9.86 8.41 -4.45
CA GLY A 13 10.94 8.39 -5.43
C GLY A 13 11.60 7.02 -5.66
N LYS A 14 11.41 6.06 -4.74
CA LYS A 14 11.89 4.67 -4.91
C LYS A 14 10.99 3.83 -5.80
N LEU A 15 9.76 4.27 -6.05
CA LEU A 15 8.78 3.54 -6.86
C LEU A 15 9.07 3.73 -8.36
N ALA A 16 8.83 2.70 -9.18
CA ALA A 16 8.85 2.86 -10.62
C ALA A 16 7.63 3.65 -11.09
N GLU A 17 7.72 4.20 -12.31
CA GLU A 17 6.71 5.11 -12.87
C GLU A 17 5.29 4.51 -12.86
N LYS A 18 5.17 3.19 -13.08
CA LYS A 18 3.89 2.49 -13.03
C LYS A 18 3.28 2.52 -11.62
N GLU A 19 4.07 2.22 -10.59
CA GLU A 19 3.59 2.23 -9.21
C GLU A 19 3.31 3.65 -8.73
N GLN A 20 4.13 4.63 -9.15
CA GLN A 20 3.87 6.04 -8.92
C GLN A 20 2.51 6.49 -9.45
N LYS A 21 2.16 6.10 -10.69
CA LYS A 21 0.83 6.40 -11.27
C LYS A 21 -0.30 5.73 -10.49
N GLN A 22 -0.10 4.49 -10.06
CA GLN A 22 -1.11 3.75 -9.29
C GLN A 22 -1.36 4.40 -7.94
N ILE A 23 -0.31 4.76 -7.20
CA ILE A 23 -0.45 5.37 -5.88
C ILE A 23 -1.06 6.78 -5.97
N ILE A 24 -0.64 7.60 -6.95
CA ILE A 24 -1.26 8.90 -7.21
C ILE A 24 -2.75 8.73 -7.47
N THR A 25 -3.14 7.79 -8.35
CA THR A 25 -4.54 7.54 -8.68
C THR A 25 -5.35 7.09 -7.46
N GLY A 26 -4.80 6.17 -6.66
CA GLY A 26 -5.45 5.63 -5.47
C GLY A 26 -5.67 6.69 -4.40
N LEU A 27 -4.62 7.45 -4.08
CA LEU A 27 -4.69 8.49 -3.05
C LEU A 27 -5.51 9.71 -3.52
N THR A 28 -5.43 10.10 -4.80
CA THR A 28 -6.29 11.16 -5.37
C THR A 28 -7.77 10.80 -5.22
N ARG A 29 -8.12 9.53 -5.43
CA ARG A 29 -9.50 9.07 -5.22
C ARG A 29 -9.92 9.13 -3.75
N HIS A 30 -9.00 8.84 -2.83
CA HIS A 30 -9.28 8.83 -1.40
C HIS A 30 -9.42 10.24 -0.81
N LEU A 31 -8.50 11.14 -1.18
CA LEU A 31 -8.46 12.51 -0.68
C LEU A 31 -9.35 13.47 -1.48
N GLY A 32 -9.82 13.06 -2.66
CA GLY A 32 -10.71 13.86 -3.51
C GLY A 32 -10.02 14.93 -4.34
N GLU A 33 -8.69 15.05 -4.26
CA GLU A 33 -7.90 16.04 -4.99
C GLU A 33 -6.57 15.47 -5.52
N PRO A 34 -6.04 16.03 -6.63
CA PRO A 34 -4.79 15.56 -7.21
C PRO A 34 -3.61 15.76 -6.26
N ILE A 35 -2.88 14.67 -5.99
CA ILE A 35 -1.71 14.74 -5.11
C ILE A 35 -0.46 15.09 -5.90
N GLN A 36 0.29 16.06 -5.37
CA GLN A 36 1.62 16.39 -5.85
C GLN A 36 2.68 15.98 -4.80
N PHE A 37 3.49 14.98 -5.14
CA PHE A 37 4.61 14.51 -4.30
C PHE A 37 5.82 15.46 -4.38
N SER A 38 5.61 16.68 -3.89
CA SER A 38 6.63 17.70 -3.71
C SER A 38 6.47 18.35 -2.34
N LYS A 39 7.48 19.07 -1.87
CA LYS A 39 7.41 19.73 -0.55
C LYS A 39 6.22 20.69 -0.48
N SER A 40 6.00 21.50 -1.53
CA SER A 40 4.87 22.42 -1.61
C SER A 40 3.54 21.70 -1.72
N GLY A 41 3.49 20.62 -2.50
CA GLY A 41 2.27 19.83 -2.71
C GLY A 41 1.83 19.07 -1.46
N LEU A 42 2.78 18.59 -0.65
CA LEU A 42 2.47 17.85 0.57
C LEU A 42 2.21 18.75 1.78
N SER A 43 2.69 20.00 1.76
CA SER A 43 2.50 20.93 2.88
C SER A 43 1.06 21.42 3.05
N ILE A 44 0.17 21.13 2.08
CA ILE A 44 -1.26 21.50 2.16
C ILE A 44 -2.07 20.52 3.01
N TYR A 45 -1.55 19.31 3.21
CA TYR A 45 -2.24 18.25 3.95
C TYR A 45 -1.98 18.37 5.45
N ASN A 46 -2.97 17.97 6.24
CA ASN A 46 -2.83 17.87 7.68
C ASN A 46 -2.04 16.62 8.10
N GLU A 47 -1.79 16.47 9.40
CA GLU A 47 -0.97 15.37 9.92
C GLU A 47 -1.57 13.98 9.66
N ASP A 48 -2.88 13.83 9.84
CA ASP A 48 -3.58 12.55 9.60
C ASP A 48 -3.54 12.17 8.11
N GLU A 49 -3.71 13.13 7.21
CA GLU A 49 -3.62 12.93 5.77
C GLU A 49 -2.20 12.56 5.35
N LEU A 50 -1.18 13.23 5.90
CA LEU A 50 0.22 12.88 5.67
C LEU A 50 0.55 11.48 6.21
N GLU A 51 -0.04 11.08 7.33
CA GLU A 51 0.08 9.73 7.86
C GLU A 51 -0.56 8.69 6.92
N ILE A 52 -1.76 8.95 6.41
CA ILE A 52 -2.43 8.09 5.43
C ILE A 52 -1.55 7.91 4.18
N ILE A 53 -1.02 9.00 3.64
CA ILE A 53 -0.13 8.97 2.46
C ILE A 53 1.12 8.12 2.78
N SER A 54 1.77 8.36 3.93
CA SER A 54 2.97 7.64 4.35
C SER A 54 2.70 6.14 4.54
N ASN A 55 1.62 5.78 5.23
CA ASN A 55 1.28 4.39 5.51
C ASN A 55 0.88 3.64 4.23
N THR A 56 0.19 4.30 3.31
CA THR A 56 -0.14 3.71 2.00
C THR A 56 1.12 3.43 1.19
N LEU A 57 2.08 4.38 1.15
CA LEU A 57 3.37 4.17 0.49
C LEU A 57 4.16 3.02 1.11
N LYS A 58 4.26 2.97 2.44
CA LYS A 58 4.93 1.87 3.15
C LYS A 58 4.30 0.52 2.81
N GLY A 59 2.97 0.43 2.84
CA GLY A 59 2.25 -0.80 2.50
C GLY A 59 2.50 -1.25 1.05
N LEU A 60 2.52 -0.31 0.11
CA LEU A 60 2.83 -0.61 -1.29
C LEU A 60 4.27 -1.10 -1.46
N ILE A 61 5.24 -0.41 -0.86
CA ILE A 61 6.67 -0.80 -0.91
C ILE A 61 6.85 -2.21 -0.33
N LEU A 62 6.29 -2.47 0.85
CA LEU A 62 6.32 -3.80 1.46
C LEU A 62 5.72 -4.86 0.54
N THR A 63 4.60 -4.55 -0.11
CA THR A 63 3.98 -5.49 -1.05
C THR A 63 4.91 -5.76 -2.23
N ILE A 64 5.48 -4.73 -2.86
CA ILE A 64 6.36 -4.90 -4.02
C ILE A 64 7.62 -5.70 -3.65
N GLU A 65 8.24 -5.39 -2.53
CA GLU A 65 9.47 -6.04 -2.08
C GLU A 65 9.27 -7.53 -1.73
N ASN A 66 8.08 -7.91 -1.26
CA ASN A 66 7.79 -9.28 -0.79
C ASN A 66 6.90 -10.09 -1.74
N VAL A 67 6.35 -9.51 -2.81
CA VAL A 67 5.57 -10.23 -3.85
C VAL A 67 6.36 -11.40 -4.47
N PRO A 68 7.66 -11.26 -4.80
CA PRO A 68 8.46 -12.37 -5.32
C PRO A 68 8.45 -13.58 -4.37
N ASP A 69 8.61 -13.35 -3.07
CA ASP A 69 8.61 -14.42 -2.06
C ASP A 69 7.25 -15.13 -1.96
N ILE A 70 6.15 -14.40 -2.17
CA ILE A 70 4.80 -14.98 -2.17
C ILE A 70 4.57 -15.85 -3.41
N LEU A 71 5.00 -15.40 -4.59
CA LEU A 71 4.87 -16.18 -5.83
C LEU A 71 5.71 -17.45 -5.75
N ASP A 72 6.97 -17.33 -5.34
CA ASP A 72 7.87 -18.46 -5.09
C ASP A 72 7.28 -19.42 -4.04
N ALA A 73 6.65 -18.91 -2.98
CA ALA A 73 5.97 -19.74 -2.01
C ALA A 73 4.81 -20.50 -2.64
N TYR A 74 3.97 -19.87 -3.46
CA TYR A 74 2.87 -20.57 -4.15
C TYR A 74 3.38 -21.64 -5.11
N GLU A 75 4.45 -21.40 -5.87
CA GLU A 75 5.08 -22.40 -6.74
C GLU A 75 5.62 -23.59 -5.93
N ARG A 76 6.32 -23.34 -4.82
CA ARG A 76 6.83 -24.41 -3.94
C ARG A 76 5.73 -25.21 -3.24
N LEU A 77 4.53 -24.66 -3.17
CA LEU A 77 3.37 -25.27 -2.55
C LEU A 77 2.39 -25.83 -3.59
N GLU A 78 2.68 -25.71 -4.88
CA GLU A 78 1.91 -26.31 -5.96
C GLU A 78 1.87 -27.83 -5.80
N GLY A 79 0.67 -28.41 -5.91
CA GLY A 79 0.44 -29.84 -5.67
C GLY A 79 0.37 -30.25 -4.19
N LYS A 80 0.57 -29.34 -3.23
CA LYS A 80 0.24 -29.59 -1.82
C LYS A 80 -1.23 -29.28 -1.57
N ASP A 81 -1.86 -30.09 -0.72
CA ASP A 81 -3.29 -29.98 -0.37
C ASP A 81 -3.53 -28.81 0.60
N LEU A 82 -3.15 -27.60 0.16
CA LEU A 82 -3.33 -26.38 0.93
C LEU A 82 -4.69 -25.75 0.64
N PRO A 83 -5.35 -25.23 1.68
CA PRO A 83 -6.61 -24.52 1.50
C PRO A 83 -6.38 -23.28 0.64
N ARG A 84 -7.01 -23.25 -0.55
CA ARG A 84 -6.98 -22.10 -1.47
C ARG A 84 -7.61 -20.82 -0.89
N LYS A 85 -8.31 -20.93 0.23
CA LYS A 85 -8.95 -19.82 0.94
C LYS A 85 -8.82 -20.03 2.43
N ILE A 86 -8.16 -19.08 3.10
CA ILE A 86 -8.10 -19.01 4.56
C ILE A 86 -9.05 -17.89 4.98
N SER A 87 -10.00 -18.20 5.85
CA SER A 87 -10.94 -17.23 6.40
C SER A 87 -10.62 -17.03 7.86
N PHE A 88 -10.46 -15.78 8.29
CA PHE A 88 -10.27 -15.44 9.70
C PHE A 88 -11.64 -15.17 10.34
N GLY A 89 -11.95 -15.85 11.44
CA GLY A 89 -13.23 -15.75 12.15
C GLY A 89 -13.82 -17.12 12.51
N ASN A 90 -14.62 -17.17 13.57
CA ASN A 90 -15.33 -18.39 13.96
C ASN A 90 -16.54 -18.61 13.02
N LEU A 91 -16.56 -19.72 12.29
CA LEU A 91 -17.72 -20.21 11.51
C LEU A 91 -18.91 -20.66 12.39
N LYS A 92 -18.99 -20.21 13.65
CA LYS A 92 -20.13 -20.51 14.51
C LYS A 92 -21.27 -19.54 14.18
N ASN A 93 -22.23 -20.06 13.42
CA ASN A 93 -23.60 -19.58 13.25
C ASN A 93 -23.87 -18.66 12.04
N SER A 94 -23.71 -19.18 10.82
CA SER A 94 -24.65 -18.88 9.73
C SER A 94 -25.63 -20.05 9.61
N GLY A 95 -26.49 -20.17 10.62
CA GLY A 95 -27.53 -21.18 10.71
C GLY A 95 -28.85 -20.55 11.10
N LYS A 96 -29.56 -20.00 10.10
CA LYS A 96 -31.00 -20.12 9.81
C LYS A 96 -31.45 -18.98 8.90
#